data_AF-Q24IL5-F1
#
_entry.id   AF-Q24IL5-F1
#
_cell.length_a   1.000
_cell.length_b   1.000
_cell.length_c   1.000
_cell.angle_alpha   90.00
_cell.angle_beta   90.00
_cell.angle_gamma   90.00
#
_symmetry.space_group_name_H-M   'P 1'
#
loop_
_entity.id
_entity.type
_entity.pdbx_description
1 polymer ?
#
loop_
_entity_poly.entity_id
_entity_poly.type
_entity_poly.pdbx_seq_one_letter_code
_entity_poly.pdbx_strand_id
1 'polypeptide(L)'
;MSRQAYQDQQGQFGGNANFQKQQDYQENPARFTGSSNQQTIPKNNNLGGPRANQGQSTGNFANQEPNYQGNYEYAQVDQQNGILRQRIRELEDQLHRSNQENDNLYNRLTLTENELSRTKEILLKMGDTAGWKGAQVNDLNNRYHELASGHNQFLENARSHTYTVQRELEHKDNEIKRLKNLLDERNDKLKVVTVTQEKNFDRCLTLDKEIQNLQEENQKLRRDLQQKSHELDMSKLSHKAEGTFMVEVEHLRGDVQRLLDMLRNTEEYKEFADIADDSSHSIRYLKDIKARTYVDAKCHTHCKFIRPCQCPKTGENQWVEDEKLLWVPEEAFRFAHEFRLKYNGELTDTLIEQLLFELNKIWSKREQRLLKRVKGSAASETASLRRQLAFNPTYDEHQAKVTIQRLQNQLKQAYKENREAFAQRERRNPPGTHYVNETLKINKELHKSKKRSEQQNDVLKKKVANMELHKYGDHAQKAIFMEGAQWMTNKILSEIDGLQQNINSHAKQFHEKQEQLLFNNEKDASSSFGPGQLSVPDPNLILRKCDWFLENVDQDIYTFKSKVQQLNRHSEKDMIDANQAVKTIQKSKTAIIGTF
;
A
#
# COMPACT_ATOMS: atom_id res chain seq x y z
N MET A 1 5.41 -56.51 -27.57
CA MET A 1 6.78 -57.04 -27.66
C MET A 1 7.65 -56.30 -26.65
N SER A 2 8.30 -57.05 -25.75
CA SER A 2 9.42 -56.69 -24.84
C SER A 2 9.14 -55.64 -23.74
N ARG A 3 8.76 -55.99 -22.49
CA ARG A 3 9.49 -56.66 -21.36
C ARG A 3 10.69 -55.89 -20.78
N GLN A 4 10.50 -55.51 -19.51
CA GLN A 4 11.37 -55.74 -18.33
C GLN A 4 12.48 -54.74 -17.92
N ALA A 5 12.53 -54.60 -16.58
CA ALA A 5 13.58 -54.12 -15.67
C ALA A 5 13.60 -52.59 -15.44
N TYR A 6 13.64 -52.03 -14.22
CA TYR A 6 14.27 -52.48 -12.97
C TYR A 6 13.50 -52.03 -11.72
N GLN A 7 13.66 -52.83 -10.67
CA GLN A 7 13.13 -52.72 -9.31
C GLN A 7 14.20 -52.11 -8.37
N ASP A 8 13.75 -51.63 -7.20
CA ASP A 8 14.49 -51.48 -5.92
C ASP A 8 14.76 -50.05 -5.42
N GLN A 9 13.99 -49.66 -4.40
CA GLN A 9 14.47 -49.27 -3.07
C GLN A 9 13.26 -48.90 -2.17
N GLN A 10 12.81 -49.86 -1.37
CA GLN A 10 11.96 -49.59 -0.20
C GLN A 10 12.85 -49.56 1.04
N GLY A 11 13.04 -48.36 1.59
CA GLY A 11 13.66 -48.13 2.89
C GLY A 11 12.61 -48.11 3.99
N GLN A 12 12.74 -49.07 4.90
CA GLN A 12 11.98 -49.26 6.13
C GLN A 12 12.08 -48.05 7.07
N PHE A 13 10.95 -47.61 7.64
CA PHE A 13 10.86 -47.09 9.01
C PHE A 13 9.43 -47.29 9.53
N GLY A 14 9.20 -48.45 10.14
CA GLY A 14 8.05 -48.72 10.99
C GLY A 14 8.46 -48.49 12.44
N GLY A 15 7.93 -47.45 13.06
CA GLY A 15 8.15 -47.13 14.48
C GLY A 15 6.83 -46.70 15.12
N ASN A 16 6.28 -47.58 15.94
CA ASN A 16 5.07 -47.45 16.74
C ASN A 16 4.97 -46.11 17.48
N ALA A 17 3.81 -45.45 17.39
CA ALA A 17 3.34 -44.49 18.38
C ALA A 17 1.95 -44.94 18.86
N ASN A 18 1.94 -45.60 20.03
CA ASN A 18 0.76 -45.97 20.78
C ASN A 18 0.86 -45.20 22.11
N PHE A 19 0.11 -44.11 22.27
CA PHE A 19 -0.12 -43.38 23.53
C PHE A 19 -1.44 -42.62 23.32
N GLN A 20 -2.58 -43.19 23.70
CA GLN A 20 -3.13 -43.33 25.05
C GLN A 20 -3.50 -41.99 25.69
N LYS A 21 -4.81 -41.77 25.69
CA LYS A 21 -5.59 -40.73 26.36
C LYS A 21 -5.34 -40.73 27.88
N GLN A 22 -5.16 -39.54 28.45
CA GLN A 22 -5.54 -39.14 29.82
C GLN A 22 -5.86 -37.64 29.69
N GLN A 23 -7.11 -37.20 29.55
CA GLN A 23 -8.14 -36.99 30.58
C GLN A 23 -7.66 -36.19 31.80
N ASP A 24 -7.93 -34.89 31.72
CA ASP A 24 -8.00 -33.92 32.80
C ASP A 24 -9.21 -34.21 33.72
N TYR A 25 -8.97 -34.23 35.04
CA TYR A 25 -9.92 -33.92 36.13
C TYR A 25 -9.03 -33.47 37.32
N GLN A 26 -9.00 -32.18 37.67
CA GLN A 26 -9.81 -31.51 38.72
C GLN A 26 -9.59 -32.05 40.16
N GLU A 27 -9.05 -31.22 41.07
CA GLU A 27 -9.75 -30.64 42.26
C GLU A 27 -8.85 -30.25 43.46
N ASN A 28 -9.15 -29.05 43.99
CA ASN A 28 -9.17 -28.57 45.39
C ASN A 28 -8.17 -29.07 46.47
N PRO A 29 -7.63 -28.14 47.30
CA PRO A 29 -7.24 -28.42 48.67
C PRO A 29 -8.33 -27.93 49.64
N ALA A 30 -9.12 -28.86 50.19
CA ALA A 30 -10.03 -28.58 51.30
C ALA A 30 -9.57 -29.28 52.58
N ARG A 31 -9.69 -28.53 53.68
CA ARG A 31 -9.57 -28.93 55.10
C ARG A 31 -10.49 -30.12 55.45
N PHE A 32 -10.05 -30.98 56.37
CA PHE A 32 -10.79 -31.61 57.50
C PHE A 32 -9.80 -32.54 58.25
N THR A 33 -9.47 -32.41 59.55
CA THR A 33 -10.17 -32.76 60.81
C THR A 33 -10.63 -34.22 60.97
N GLY A 34 -10.32 -34.80 62.15
CA GLY A 34 -10.86 -36.05 62.71
C GLY A 34 -9.82 -37.18 62.69
N SER A 35 -9.16 -37.56 63.79
CA SER A 35 -9.64 -38.07 65.09
C SER A 35 -10.32 -39.44 65.00
N SER A 36 -10.13 -40.24 66.08
CA SER A 36 -10.67 -41.58 66.37
C SER A 36 -9.74 -42.74 65.95
N ASN A 37 -9.56 -43.81 66.73
CA ASN A 37 -10.05 -44.19 68.05
C ASN A 37 -9.39 -45.51 68.46
N GLN A 38 -9.46 -45.83 69.76
CA GLN A 38 -9.52 -47.20 70.32
C GLN A 38 -8.20 -48.02 70.25
N GLN A 39 -7.74 -48.73 71.29
CA GLN A 39 -8.40 -49.50 72.35
C GLN A 39 -7.33 -49.75 73.45
N THR A 40 -7.54 -49.35 74.72
CA THR A 40 -8.05 -50.15 75.86
C THR A 40 -7.11 -51.16 76.54
N ILE A 41 -6.64 -50.76 77.73
CA ILE A 41 -6.62 -51.47 79.05
C ILE A 41 -5.88 -52.84 79.18
N PRO A 42 -5.73 -53.44 80.39
CA PRO A 42 -4.47 -53.48 81.15
C PRO A 42 -4.09 -54.94 81.51
N LYS A 43 -3.39 -55.12 82.65
CA LYS A 43 -3.12 -56.36 83.41
C LYS A 43 -1.79 -57.03 83.07
N ASN A 44 -1.11 -57.72 83.97
CA ASN A 44 -1.13 -57.91 85.43
C ASN A 44 -0.10 -59.03 85.70
N ASN A 45 0.15 -59.33 86.97
CA ASN A 45 0.73 -60.57 87.53
C ASN A 45 2.26 -60.56 87.58
N ASN A 46 2.88 -60.52 88.77
CA ASN A 46 3.01 -61.57 89.80
C ASN A 46 4.50 -61.94 89.84
N LEU A 47 5.21 -62.18 90.95
CA LEU A 47 4.97 -62.38 92.38
C LEU A 47 6.16 -61.66 93.08
N GLY A 48 6.12 -61.18 94.31
CA GLY A 48 5.57 -61.72 95.54
C GLY A 48 6.59 -61.36 96.63
N GLY A 49 6.12 -60.88 97.77
CA GLY A 49 6.98 -60.44 98.86
C GLY A 49 7.58 -61.61 99.67
N PRO A 50 7.38 -61.63 100.99
CA PRO A 50 8.47 -61.49 101.95
C PRO A 50 8.60 -62.70 102.87
N ARG A 51 9.54 -62.55 103.84
CA ARG A 51 9.42 -63.05 105.22
C ARG A 51 9.87 -64.50 105.47
N ALA A 52 10.37 -64.64 106.70
CA ALA A 52 10.33 -65.84 107.54
C ALA A 52 11.33 -66.93 107.18
N ASN A 53 11.87 -67.73 108.10
CA ASN A 53 11.88 -67.82 109.55
C ASN A 53 12.54 -69.19 109.79
N GLN A 54 13.00 -69.44 111.02
CA GLN A 54 13.36 -70.76 111.55
C GLN A 54 14.70 -71.32 111.01
N GLY A 55 15.58 -71.82 111.86
CA GLY A 55 15.45 -72.06 113.27
C GLY A 55 16.49 -73.07 113.73
N GLN A 56 16.80 -72.97 115.02
CA GLN A 56 17.03 -74.11 115.90
C GLN A 56 18.39 -74.81 115.74
N SER A 57 19.23 -74.75 116.78
CA SER A 57 19.17 -75.62 117.99
C SER A 57 20.12 -76.79 117.73
N THR A 58 21.01 -77.25 118.60
CA THR A 58 21.04 -77.41 120.06
C THR A 58 22.48 -77.84 120.36
N GLY A 59 23.14 -77.40 121.43
CA GLY A 59 23.18 -78.11 122.71
C GLY A 59 24.57 -78.77 122.87
N ASN A 60 25.47 -78.25 123.70
CA ASN A 60 25.61 -78.45 125.16
C ASN A 60 25.73 -79.90 125.62
N PHE A 61 26.53 -80.05 126.70
CA PHE A 61 26.83 -81.18 127.59
C PHE A 61 28.21 -81.81 127.34
N ALA A 62 29.28 -81.48 128.08
CA ALA A 62 29.52 -81.46 129.53
C ALA A 62 29.76 -82.84 130.15
N ASN A 63 30.86 -82.90 130.93
CA ASN A 63 31.10 -83.74 132.11
C ASN A 63 31.24 -85.26 131.85
N GLN A 64 31.95 -86.06 132.63
CA GLN A 64 32.83 -85.95 133.80
C GLN A 64 33.43 -87.36 133.98
N GLU A 65 34.50 -87.44 134.78
CA GLU A 65 35.07 -88.66 135.37
C GLU A 65 34.03 -89.59 136.05
N PRO A 66 34.36 -90.86 136.36
CA PRO A 66 34.84 -91.13 137.72
C PRO A 66 35.84 -92.30 137.90
N ASN A 67 36.81 -92.04 138.78
CA ASN A 67 37.28 -92.84 139.92
C ASN A 67 36.54 -94.16 140.27
N TYR A 68 37.25 -95.26 140.56
CA TYR A 68 37.11 -96.09 141.79
C TYR A 68 38.15 -97.23 141.90
N GLN A 69 38.45 -97.56 143.17
CA GLN A 69 39.48 -98.42 143.77
C GLN A 69 39.19 -99.95 143.73
N GLY A 70 40.21 -100.79 144.00
CA GLY A 70 40.03 -101.97 144.87
C GLY A 70 40.66 -103.34 144.48
N ASN A 71 41.92 -103.57 144.89
CA ASN A 71 42.49 -104.72 145.64
C ASN A 71 42.33 -106.23 145.27
N TYR A 72 43.52 -106.88 145.25
CA TYR A 72 43.95 -108.25 145.62
C TYR A 72 43.34 -109.51 144.97
N GLU A 73 44.10 -110.15 144.07
CA GLU A 73 44.59 -111.54 144.25
C GLU A 73 45.79 -111.80 143.32
N TYR A 74 46.96 -112.04 143.93
CA TYR A 74 48.30 -111.95 143.32
C TYR A 74 48.80 -113.35 142.92
N ALA A 75 48.95 -113.63 141.62
CA ALA A 75 49.95 -114.56 141.02
C ALA A 75 49.68 -114.92 139.53
N GLN A 76 48.52 -114.60 138.95
CA GLN A 76 48.17 -114.90 137.53
C GLN A 76 48.16 -113.66 136.60
N VAL A 77 48.43 -112.46 137.13
CA VAL A 77 48.21 -111.15 136.49
C VAL A 77 49.38 -110.66 135.60
N ASP A 78 50.62 -111.15 135.79
CA ASP A 78 51.77 -110.66 135.02
C ASP A 78 51.75 -111.09 133.54
N GLN A 79 51.12 -112.22 133.22
CA GLN A 79 50.98 -112.66 131.82
C GLN A 79 49.88 -111.90 131.07
N GLN A 80 48.78 -111.54 131.75
CA GLN A 80 47.71 -110.70 131.18
C GLN A 80 48.14 -109.23 131.04
N ASN A 81 48.94 -108.69 131.96
CA ASN A 81 49.48 -107.33 131.84
C ASN A 81 50.46 -107.17 130.67
N GLY A 82 51.20 -108.21 130.29
CA GLY A 82 52.00 -108.21 129.06
C GLY A 82 51.14 -108.03 127.80
N ILE A 83 50.02 -108.78 127.72
CA ILE A 83 49.08 -108.73 126.59
C ILE A 83 48.33 -107.39 126.56
N LEU A 84 47.89 -106.86 127.70
CA LEU A 84 47.22 -105.57 127.77
C LEU A 84 48.16 -104.39 127.42
N ARG A 85 49.43 -104.41 127.82
CA ARG A 85 50.42 -103.40 127.41
C ARG A 85 50.73 -103.46 125.91
N GLN A 86 50.66 -104.64 125.30
CA GLN A 86 50.79 -104.77 123.86
C GLN A 86 49.53 -104.24 123.14
N ARG A 87 48.34 -104.54 123.68
CA ARG A 87 47.07 -104.04 123.14
C ARG A 87 46.92 -102.52 123.26
N ILE A 88 47.40 -101.93 124.35
CA ILE A 88 47.41 -100.47 124.54
C ILE A 88 48.33 -99.82 123.52
N ARG A 89 49.55 -100.36 123.29
CA ARG A 89 50.43 -99.87 122.23
C ARG A 89 49.81 -99.98 120.84
N GLU A 90 49.15 -101.09 120.52
CA GLU A 90 48.42 -101.23 119.25
C GLU A 90 47.31 -100.19 119.08
N LEU A 91 46.58 -99.88 120.15
CA LEU A 91 45.52 -98.87 120.15
C LEU A 91 46.08 -97.45 120.07
N GLU A 92 47.18 -97.15 120.75
CA GLU A 92 47.90 -95.88 120.64
C GLU A 92 48.44 -95.68 119.22
N ASP A 93 49.02 -96.72 118.61
CA ASP A 93 49.48 -96.69 117.21
C ASP A 93 48.30 -96.56 116.22
N GLN A 94 47.13 -97.15 116.51
CA GLN A 94 45.91 -96.95 115.71
C GLN A 94 45.37 -95.53 115.87
N LEU A 95 45.33 -95.00 117.09
CA LEU A 95 44.90 -93.63 117.36
C LEU A 95 45.84 -92.63 116.69
N HIS A 96 47.15 -92.89 116.72
CA HIS A 96 48.13 -92.01 116.08
C HIS A 96 48.00 -92.04 114.55
N ARG A 97 47.79 -93.23 113.95
CA ARG A 97 47.47 -93.36 112.52
C ARG A 97 46.16 -92.65 112.16
N SER A 98 45.12 -92.80 112.96
CA SER A 98 43.83 -92.14 112.73
C SER A 98 43.92 -90.62 112.86
N ASN A 99 44.70 -90.10 113.82
CA ASN A 99 44.96 -88.68 113.96
C ASN A 99 45.78 -88.14 112.79
N GLN A 100 46.78 -88.88 112.33
CA GLN A 100 47.56 -88.53 111.14
C GLN A 100 46.69 -88.54 109.86
N GLU A 101 45.77 -89.50 109.74
CA GLU A 101 44.78 -89.52 108.65
C GLU A 101 43.80 -88.35 108.75
N ASN A 102 43.33 -88.01 109.95
CA ASN A 102 42.46 -86.85 110.16
C ASN A 102 43.18 -85.54 109.83
N ASP A 103 44.43 -85.36 110.24
CA ASP A 103 45.24 -84.19 109.88
C ASP A 103 45.44 -84.12 108.37
N ASN A 104 45.66 -85.26 107.71
CA ASN A 104 45.73 -85.32 106.24
C ASN A 104 44.40 -84.95 105.58
N LEU A 105 43.27 -85.38 106.13
CA LEU A 105 41.94 -85.02 105.63
C LEU A 105 41.64 -83.54 105.85
N TYR A 106 41.97 -82.97 107.01
CA TYR A 106 41.85 -81.54 107.29
C TYR A 106 42.71 -80.71 106.34
N ASN A 107 43.95 -81.13 106.11
CA ASN A 107 44.84 -80.47 105.15
C ASN A 107 44.26 -80.53 103.73
N ARG A 108 43.70 -81.67 103.31
CA ARG A 108 43.02 -81.80 102.00
C ARG A 108 41.78 -80.92 101.91
N LEU A 109 40.96 -80.87 102.95
CA LEU A 109 39.76 -80.06 103.00
C LEU A 109 40.10 -78.57 102.90
N THR A 110 41.08 -78.12 103.70
CA THR A 110 41.60 -76.75 103.65
C THR A 110 42.18 -76.41 102.28
N LEU A 111 42.89 -77.35 101.64
CA LEU A 111 43.37 -77.20 100.25
C LEU A 111 42.20 -77.01 99.28
N THR A 112 41.17 -77.86 99.36
CA THR A 112 40.00 -77.75 98.48
C THR A 112 39.20 -76.48 98.72
N GLU A 113 39.07 -76.00 99.95
CA GLU A 113 38.41 -74.72 100.27
C GLU A 113 39.21 -73.53 99.73
N ASN A 114 40.54 -73.59 99.80
CA ASN A 114 41.42 -72.58 99.21
C ASN A 114 41.34 -72.60 97.67
N GLU A 115 41.28 -73.78 97.04
CA GLU A 115 41.05 -73.94 95.61
C GLU A 115 39.67 -73.39 95.20
N LEU A 116 38.63 -73.69 95.98
CA LEU A 116 37.27 -73.22 95.72
C LEU A 116 37.17 -71.70 95.89
N SER A 117 37.86 -71.13 96.88
CA SER A 117 37.96 -69.68 97.05
C SER A 117 38.70 -69.02 95.88
N ARG A 118 39.79 -69.62 95.39
CA ARG A 118 40.49 -69.16 94.19
C ARG A 118 39.60 -69.23 92.95
N THR A 119 38.87 -70.34 92.74
CA THR A 119 37.97 -70.45 91.59
C THR A 119 36.83 -69.43 91.66
N LYS A 120 36.28 -69.16 92.84
CA LYS A 120 35.28 -68.11 93.05
C LYS A 120 35.83 -66.72 92.73
N GLU A 121 37.04 -66.41 93.16
CA GLU A 121 37.71 -65.15 92.82
C GLU A 121 37.97 -65.03 91.31
N ILE A 122 38.40 -66.12 90.67
CA ILE A 122 38.57 -66.18 89.21
C ILE A 122 37.23 -65.96 88.50
N LEU A 123 36.15 -66.59 88.96
CA LEU A 123 34.81 -66.43 88.38
C LEU A 123 34.29 -65.00 88.54
N LEU A 124 34.54 -64.34 89.67
CA LEU A 124 34.18 -62.93 89.85
C LEU A 124 34.97 -62.03 88.90
N LYS A 125 36.29 -62.23 88.79
CA LYS A 125 37.12 -61.50 87.80
C LYS A 125 36.67 -61.77 86.36
N MET A 126 36.27 -63.00 86.04
CA MET A 126 35.69 -63.35 84.74
C MET A 126 34.32 -62.69 84.53
N GLY A 127 33.50 -62.58 85.57
CA GLY A 127 32.22 -61.88 85.54
C GLY A 127 32.39 -60.38 85.30
N ASP A 128 33.30 -59.73 86.03
CA ASP A 128 33.60 -58.30 85.87
C ASP A 128 34.17 -58.01 84.46
N THR A 129 35.07 -58.86 83.97
CA THR A 129 35.61 -58.73 82.60
C THR A 129 34.54 -59.01 81.54
N ALA A 130 33.63 -59.96 81.75
CA ALA A 130 32.49 -60.19 80.86
C ALA A 130 31.50 -59.02 80.87
N GLY A 131 31.23 -58.44 82.04
CA GLY A 131 30.40 -57.24 82.18
C GLY A 131 31.00 -56.03 81.48
N TRP A 132 32.30 -55.78 81.67
CA TRP A 132 33.03 -54.71 80.98
C TRP A 132 33.04 -54.91 79.46
N LYS A 133 33.31 -56.14 78.99
CA LYS A 133 33.23 -56.47 77.55
C LYS A 133 31.81 -56.30 77.01
N GLY A 134 30.78 -56.66 77.78
CA GLY A 134 29.38 -56.44 77.40
C GLY A 134 29.04 -54.96 77.28
N ALA A 135 29.47 -54.14 78.24
CA ALA A 135 29.32 -52.68 78.18
C ALA A 135 30.07 -52.08 76.98
N GLN A 136 31.28 -52.59 76.68
CA GLN A 136 32.05 -52.18 75.51
C GLN A 136 31.35 -52.55 74.20
N VAL A 137 30.79 -53.76 74.10
CA VAL A 137 30.01 -54.18 72.93
C VAL A 137 28.77 -53.31 72.75
N ASN A 138 28.07 -52.97 73.84
CA ASN A 138 26.92 -52.08 73.79
C ASN A 138 27.30 -50.64 73.37
N ASP A 139 28.40 -50.09 73.89
CA ASP A 139 28.92 -48.78 73.45
C ASP A 139 29.29 -48.80 71.96
N LEU A 140 30.01 -49.84 71.51
CA LEU A 140 30.32 -50.01 70.09
C LEU A 140 29.07 -50.16 69.23
N ASN A 141 28.06 -50.89 69.71
CA ASN A 141 26.80 -51.06 68.99
C ASN A 141 26.00 -49.76 68.91
N ASN A 142 25.98 -48.97 69.99
CA ASN A 142 25.36 -47.64 69.99
C ASN A 142 26.07 -46.70 69.03
N ARG A 143 27.42 -46.64 69.05
CA ARG A 143 28.20 -45.86 68.08
C ARG A 143 27.97 -46.32 66.65
N TYR A 144 27.85 -47.63 66.42
CA TYR A 144 27.52 -48.18 65.12
C TYR A 144 26.12 -47.72 64.66
N HIS A 145 25.12 -47.75 65.54
CA HIS A 145 23.79 -47.26 65.24
C HIS A 145 23.75 -45.75 64.99
N GLU A 146 24.49 -44.94 65.76
CA GLU A 146 24.62 -43.51 65.53
C GLU A 146 25.28 -43.21 64.17
N LEU A 147 26.37 -43.90 63.84
CA LEU A 147 27.03 -43.78 62.54
C LEU A 147 26.12 -44.24 61.39
N ALA A 148 25.40 -45.34 61.55
CA ALA A 148 24.47 -45.84 60.56
C ALA A 148 23.29 -44.87 60.35
N SER A 149 22.76 -44.30 61.44
CA SER A 149 21.70 -43.28 61.39
C SER A 149 22.20 -42.00 60.72
N GLY A 150 23.40 -41.52 61.08
CA GLY A 150 24.02 -40.35 60.46
C GLY A 150 24.31 -40.57 58.98
N HIS A 151 24.76 -41.77 58.59
CA HIS A 151 24.96 -42.13 57.19
C HIS A 151 23.64 -42.17 56.42
N ASN A 152 22.59 -42.77 56.98
CA ASN A 152 21.27 -42.79 56.35
C ASN A 152 20.69 -41.37 56.18
N GLN A 153 20.85 -40.50 57.18
CA GLN A 153 20.44 -39.11 57.08
C GLN A 153 21.25 -38.36 56.00
N PHE A 154 22.55 -38.59 55.91
CA PHE A 154 23.40 -38.05 54.85
C PHE A 154 22.94 -38.52 53.46
N LEU A 155 22.65 -39.81 53.30
CA LEU A 155 22.14 -40.37 52.05
C LEU A 155 20.78 -39.78 51.66
N GLU A 156 19.88 -39.59 52.63
CA GLU A 156 18.57 -39.00 52.38
C GLU A 156 18.68 -37.52 52.00
N ASN A 157 19.55 -36.77 52.66
CA ASN A 157 19.86 -35.39 52.28
C ASN A 157 20.48 -35.32 50.88
N ALA A 158 21.40 -36.22 50.55
CA ALA A 158 22.02 -36.29 49.22
C ALA A 158 20.99 -36.64 48.13
N ARG A 159 20.04 -37.55 48.42
CA ARG A 159 18.92 -37.86 47.51
C ARG A 159 17.98 -36.68 47.31
N SER A 160 17.59 -36.02 48.38
CA SER A 160 16.74 -34.81 48.33
C SER A 160 17.41 -33.69 47.53
N HIS A 161 18.71 -33.48 47.73
CA HIS A 161 19.48 -32.51 46.95
C HIS A 161 19.57 -32.90 45.47
N THR A 162 19.86 -34.17 45.17
CA THR A 162 19.90 -34.70 43.79
C THR A 162 18.55 -34.49 43.09
N TYR A 163 17.44 -34.74 43.79
CA TYR A 163 16.10 -34.53 43.26
C TYR A 163 15.78 -33.06 43.01
N THR A 164 16.25 -32.16 43.88
CA THR A 164 16.13 -30.71 43.69
C THR A 164 16.89 -30.25 42.44
N VAL A 165 18.15 -30.67 42.31
CA VAL A 165 18.98 -30.37 41.12
C VAL A 165 18.34 -30.94 39.86
N GLN A 166 17.79 -32.15 39.91
CA GLN A 166 17.09 -32.77 38.79
C GLN A 166 15.88 -31.94 38.35
N ARG A 167 15.04 -31.48 39.30
CA ARG A 167 13.90 -30.60 38.99
C ARG A 167 14.36 -29.27 38.38
N GLU A 168 15.46 -28.70 38.87
CA GLU A 168 16.03 -27.48 38.29
C GLU A 168 16.52 -27.71 36.85
N LEU A 169 17.20 -28.83 36.58
CA LEU A 169 17.62 -29.22 35.24
C LEU A 169 16.41 -29.40 34.30
N GLU A 170 15.36 -30.10 34.73
CA GLU A 170 14.13 -30.26 33.96
C GLU A 170 13.46 -28.90 33.66
N HIS A 171 13.45 -27.99 34.63
CA HIS A 171 12.94 -26.63 34.43
C HIS A 171 13.78 -25.86 33.41
N LYS A 172 15.11 -25.94 33.48
CA LYS A 172 16.03 -25.31 32.51
C LYS A 172 15.88 -25.92 31.11
N ASP A 173 15.71 -27.23 30.99
CA ASP A 173 15.47 -27.90 29.71
C ASP A 173 14.15 -27.46 29.07
N ASN A 174 13.10 -27.29 29.88
CA ASN A 174 11.82 -26.76 29.41
C ASN A 174 11.94 -25.30 28.95
N GLU A 175 12.73 -24.49 29.65
CA GLU A 175 12.99 -23.11 29.22
C GLU A 175 13.82 -23.05 27.94
N ILE A 176 14.84 -23.91 27.79
CA ILE A 176 15.62 -24.03 26.54
C ILE A 176 14.70 -24.42 25.38
N LYS A 177 13.79 -25.38 25.57
CA LYS A 177 12.80 -25.76 24.54
C LYS A 177 11.89 -24.58 24.18
N ARG A 178 11.41 -23.84 25.18
CA ARG A 178 10.57 -22.64 24.97
C ARG A 178 11.32 -21.58 24.15
N LEU A 179 12.56 -21.29 24.51
CA LEU A 179 13.41 -20.32 23.81
C LEU A 179 13.74 -20.75 22.38
N LYS A 180 13.98 -22.06 22.14
CA LYS A 180 14.17 -22.60 20.79
C LYS A 180 12.93 -22.42 19.92
N ASN A 181 11.75 -22.76 20.44
CA ASN A 181 10.49 -22.55 19.72
C ASN A 181 10.25 -21.07 19.38
N LEU A 182 10.58 -20.16 20.30
CA LEU A 182 10.47 -18.72 20.06
C LEU A 182 11.49 -18.24 19.02
N LEU A 183 12.70 -18.77 19.02
CA LEU A 183 13.72 -18.47 18.02
C LEU A 183 13.27 -18.93 16.62
N ASP A 184 12.70 -20.14 16.52
CA ASP A 184 12.16 -20.67 15.26
C ASP A 184 11.00 -19.81 14.73
N GLU A 185 10.06 -19.42 15.60
CA GLU A 185 8.96 -18.52 15.23
C GLU A 185 9.49 -17.16 14.73
N ARG A 186 10.53 -16.62 15.37
CA ARG A 186 11.17 -15.36 14.95
C ARG A 186 11.91 -15.52 13.63
N ASN A 187 12.60 -16.63 13.41
CA ASN A 187 13.26 -16.94 12.14
C ASN A 187 12.25 -17.05 10.99
N ASP A 188 11.10 -17.68 11.21
CA ASP A 188 10.05 -17.77 10.20
C ASP A 188 9.41 -16.41 9.89
N LYS A 189 9.18 -15.57 10.91
CA LYS A 189 8.75 -14.17 10.70
C LYS A 189 9.80 -13.39 9.90
N LEU A 190 11.09 -13.59 10.18
CA LEU A 190 12.18 -12.91 9.47
C LEU A 190 12.23 -13.35 8.00
N LYS A 191 12.08 -14.64 7.69
CA LYS A 191 11.96 -15.14 6.30
C LYS A 191 10.81 -14.47 5.56
N VAL A 192 9.64 -14.33 6.19
CA VAL A 192 8.47 -13.66 5.58
C VAL A 192 8.77 -12.19 5.28
N VAL A 193 9.43 -11.49 6.20
CA VAL A 193 9.85 -10.10 6.00
C VAL A 193 10.85 -10.00 4.85
N THR A 194 11.86 -10.88 4.79
CA THR A 194 12.85 -10.92 3.71
C THR A 194 12.19 -11.12 2.34
N VAL A 195 11.31 -12.11 2.19
CA VAL A 195 10.58 -12.34 0.92
C VAL A 195 9.67 -11.15 0.55
N THR A 196 9.07 -10.50 1.55
CA THR A 196 8.24 -9.31 1.31
C THR A 196 9.09 -8.11 0.87
N GLN A 197 10.28 -7.95 1.45
CA GLN A 197 11.23 -6.91 1.08
C GLN A 197 11.75 -7.11 -0.35
N GLU A 198 12.09 -8.34 -0.74
CA GLU A 198 12.48 -8.70 -2.11
C GLU A 198 11.36 -8.35 -3.11
N LYS A 199 10.11 -8.74 -2.83
CA LYS A 199 8.97 -8.39 -3.69
C LYS A 199 8.73 -6.88 -3.80
N ASN A 200 8.94 -6.14 -2.70
CA ASN A 200 8.83 -4.68 -2.73
C ASN A 200 9.95 -4.06 -3.56
N PHE A 201 11.16 -4.60 -3.48
CA PHE A 201 12.29 -4.17 -4.30
C PHE A 201 12.04 -4.42 -5.80
N ASP A 202 11.54 -5.60 -6.18
CA ASP A 202 11.15 -5.90 -7.57
C ASP A 202 10.05 -4.96 -8.08
N ARG A 203 9.10 -4.59 -7.21
CA ARG A 203 8.06 -3.62 -7.53
C ARG A 203 8.63 -2.22 -7.73
N CYS A 204 9.57 -1.78 -6.89
CA CYS A 204 10.25 -0.50 -7.08
C CYS A 204 11.00 -0.47 -8.42
N LEU A 205 11.75 -1.53 -8.76
CA LEU A 205 12.43 -1.64 -10.05
C LEU A 205 11.48 -1.59 -11.25
N THR A 206 10.28 -2.17 -11.11
CA THR A 206 9.25 -2.12 -12.16
C THR A 206 8.69 -0.71 -12.32
N LEU A 207 8.42 -0.03 -11.21
CA LEU A 207 7.93 1.36 -11.22
C LEU A 207 9.00 2.33 -11.75
N ASP A 208 10.28 2.13 -11.45
CA ASP A 208 11.37 2.94 -11.98
C ASP A 208 11.48 2.81 -13.51
N LYS A 209 11.32 1.60 -14.04
CA LYS A 209 11.25 1.37 -15.50
C LYS A 209 10.03 2.06 -16.12
N GLU A 210 8.87 2.02 -15.47
CA GLU A 210 7.67 2.71 -15.93
C GLU A 210 7.85 4.23 -15.94
N ILE A 211 8.45 4.79 -14.89
CA ILE A 211 8.80 6.21 -14.80
C ILE A 211 9.78 6.58 -15.93
N GLN A 212 10.79 5.77 -16.19
CA GLN A 212 11.74 6.01 -17.27
C GLN A 212 11.05 6.00 -18.64
N ASN A 213 10.18 5.03 -18.91
CA ASN A 213 9.39 4.98 -20.15
C ASN A 213 8.51 6.23 -20.31
N LEU A 214 7.83 6.66 -19.24
CA LEU A 214 7.00 7.87 -19.26
C LEU A 214 7.83 9.15 -19.44
N GLN A 215 9.06 9.19 -18.94
CA GLN A 215 9.99 10.29 -19.18
C GLN A 215 10.45 10.34 -20.64
N GLU A 216 10.79 9.20 -21.24
CA GLU A 216 11.14 9.09 -22.65
C GLU A 216 9.97 9.50 -23.56
N GLU A 217 8.75 9.09 -23.23
CA GLU A 217 7.54 9.50 -23.94
C GLU A 217 7.28 11.01 -23.81
N ASN A 218 7.42 11.58 -22.61
CA ASN A 218 7.32 13.03 -22.40
C ASN A 218 8.37 13.80 -23.23
N GLN A 219 9.61 13.32 -23.27
CA GLN A 219 10.65 13.93 -24.08
C GLN A 219 10.34 13.82 -25.58
N LYS A 220 9.76 12.72 -26.04
CA LYS A 220 9.29 12.56 -27.41
C LYS A 220 8.19 13.57 -27.74
N LEU A 221 7.15 13.66 -26.90
CA LEU A 221 6.05 14.60 -27.10
C LEU A 221 6.52 16.06 -27.09
N ARG A 222 7.49 16.42 -26.25
CA ARG A 222 8.11 17.76 -26.26
C ARG A 222 8.83 18.05 -27.58
N ARG A 223 9.56 17.08 -28.13
CA ARG A 223 10.22 17.20 -29.44
C ARG A 223 9.19 17.34 -30.56
N ASP A 224 8.14 16.52 -30.56
CA ASP A 224 7.07 16.58 -31.56
C ASP A 224 6.35 17.94 -31.51
N LEU A 225 6.09 18.47 -30.30
CA LEU A 225 5.47 19.78 -30.12
C LEU A 225 6.37 20.92 -30.61
N GLN A 226 7.67 20.85 -30.33
CA GLN A 226 8.65 21.81 -30.86
C GLN A 226 8.72 21.74 -32.40
N GLN A 227 8.75 20.54 -32.98
CA GLN A 227 8.73 20.35 -34.42
C GLN A 227 7.45 20.94 -35.05
N LYS A 228 6.28 20.65 -34.48
CA LYS A 228 5.00 21.19 -34.97
C LYS A 228 4.91 22.70 -34.82
N SER A 229 5.46 23.27 -33.75
CA SER A 229 5.57 24.72 -33.61
C SER A 229 6.44 25.31 -34.73
N HIS A 230 7.59 24.69 -35.01
CA HIS A 230 8.49 25.14 -36.08
C HIS A 230 7.84 25.01 -37.47
N GLU A 231 7.15 23.89 -37.76
CA GLU A 231 6.37 23.72 -39.00
C GLU A 231 5.29 24.80 -39.16
N LEU A 232 4.62 25.17 -38.06
CA LEU A 232 3.59 26.20 -38.06
C LEU A 232 4.18 27.60 -38.28
N ASP A 233 5.35 27.90 -37.70
CA ASP A 233 6.07 29.15 -37.94
C ASP A 233 6.60 29.22 -39.39
N MET A 234 7.12 28.13 -39.93
CA MET A 234 7.53 28.02 -41.33
C MET A 234 6.33 28.20 -42.28
N SER A 235 5.17 27.61 -41.97
CA SER A 235 3.94 27.81 -42.74
C SER A 235 3.44 29.25 -42.66
N LYS A 236 3.52 29.91 -41.50
CA LYS A 236 3.21 31.34 -41.37
C LYS A 236 4.16 32.22 -42.17
N LEU A 237 5.46 31.93 -42.15
CA LEU A 237 6.45 32.64 -42.96
C LEU A 237 6.20 32.40 -44.45
N SER A 238 5.88 31.15 -44.83
CA SER A 238 5.50 30.79 -46.19
C SER A 238 4.25 31.52 -46.64
N HIS A 239 3.20 31.61 -45.82
CA HIS A 239 1.99 32.37 -46.17
C HIS A 239 2.23 33.87 -46.26
N LYS A 240 3.13 34.43 -45.44
CA LYS A 240 3.55 35.82 -45.58
C LYS A 240 4.31 36.04 -46.89
N ALA A 241 5.25 35.15 -47.22
CA ALA A 241 5.99 35.18 -48.47
C ALA A 241 5.07 34.96 -49.68
N GLU A 242 4.09 34.07 -49.58
CA GLU A 242 3.05 33.82 -50.58
C GLU A 242 2.15 35.03 -50.76
N GLY A 243 1.78 35.73 -49.68
CA GLY A 243 1.07 37.00 -49.76
C GLY A 243 1.87 38.07 -50.51
N THR A 244 3.16 38.20 -50.20
CA THR A 244 4.07 39.10 -50.93
C THR A 244 4.23 38.67 -52.39
N PHE A 245 4.38 37.38 -52.65
CA PHE A 245 4.51 36.81 -53.99
C PHE A 245 3.24 36.98 -54.81
N MET A 246 2.05 36.84 -54.21
CA MET A 246 0.77 37.08 -54.87
C MET A 246 0.64 38.53 -55.33
N VAL A 247 1.08 39.48 -54.49
CA VAL A 247 1.14 40.90 -54.88
C VAL A 247 2.14 41.12 -56.02
N GLU A 248 3.30 40.46 -55.97
CA GLU A 248 4.31 40.54 -57.03
C GLU A 248 3.82 39.89 -58.34
N VAL A 249 3.10 38.76 -58.28
CA VAL A 249 2.47 38.11 -59.42
C VAL A 249 1.37 38.97 -60.02
N GLU A 250 0.56 39.66 -59.20
CA GLU A 250 -0.41 40.63 -59.71
C GLU A 250 0.26 41.80 -60.43
N HIS A 251 1.36 42.34 -59.88
CA HIS A 251 2.17 43.35 -60.56
C HIS A 251 2.77 42.83 -61.86
N LEU A 252 3.41 41.66 -61.85
CA LEU A 252 3.98 41.03 -63.03
C LEU A 252 2.92 40.69 -64.08
N ARG A 253 1.70 40.27 -63.68
CA ARG A 253 0.58 40.09 -64.60
C ARG A 253 0.17 41.42 -65.25
N GLY A 254 0.12 42.49 -64.47
CA GLY A 254 -0.12 43.84 -65.00
C GLY A 254 0.98 44.29 -65.98
N ASP A 255 2.24 44.01 -65.66
CA ASP A 255 3.38 44.36 -66.51
C ASP A 255 3.46 43.49 -67.78
N VAL A 256 3.18 42.19 -67.68
CA VAL A 256 3.07 41.27 -68.83
C VAL A 256 1.92 41.72 -69.73
N GLN A 257 0.77 42.09 -69.17
CA GLN A 257 -0.34 42.63 -69.95
C GLN A 257 0.09 43.91 -70.68
N ARG A 258 0.77 44.83 -69.99
CA ARG A 258 1.28 46.07 -70.58
C ARG A 258 2.34 45.80 -71.67
N LEU A 259 3.20 44.81 -71.48
CA LEU A 259 4.20 44.37 -72.46
C LEU A 259 3.54 43.74 -73.68
N LEU A 260 2.53 42.89 -73.49
CA LEU A 260 1.71 42.34 -74.58
C LEU A 260 1.02 43.46 -75.36
N ASP A 261 0.45 44.45 -74.67
CA ASP A 261 -0.16 45.63 -75.31
C ASP A 261 0.86 46.47 -76.10
N MET A 262 2.10 46.61 -75.61
CA MET A 262 3.17 47.28 -76.33
C MET A 262 3.65 46.48 -77.55
N LEU A 263 3.86 45.17 -77.41
CA LEU A 263 4.27 44.29 -78.50
C LEU A 263 3.20 44.22 -79.59
N ARG A 264 1.92 44.32 -79.22
CA ARG A 264 0.80 44.38 -80.16
C ARG A 264 0.86 45.58 -81.12
N ASN A 265 1.48 46.68 -80.69
CA ASN A 265 1.68 47.87 -81.52
C ASN A 265 2.91 47.79 -82.42
N THR A 266 3.68 46.70 -82.35
CA THR A 266 4.81 46.43 -83.25
C THR A 266 4.40 45.39 -84.29
N GLU A 267 4.65 45.68 -85.59
CA GLU A 267 4.25 44.78 -86.68
C GLU A 267 4.94 43.40 -86.61
N GLU A 268 6.12 43.33 -85.99
CA GLU A 268 6.96 42.13 -85.93
C GLU A 268 6.51 41.10 -84.88
N TYR A 269 5.89 41.53 -83.77
CA TYR A 269 5.55 40.66 -82.62
C TYR A 269 4.06 40.48 -82.38
N LYS A 270 3.23 41.02 -83.27
CA LYS A 270 1.77 40.99 -83.15
C LYS A 270 1.20 39.56 -83.08
N GLU A 271 1.70 38.66 -83.93
CA GLU A 271 1.22 37.26 -83.96
C GLU A 271 1.53 36.50 -82.67
N PHE A 272 2.66 36.79 -81.99
CA PHE A 272 3.01 36.15 -80.73
C PHE A 272 2.12 36.62 -79.58
N ALA A 273 1.80 37.92 -79.54
CA ALA A 273 0.86 38.46 -78.55
C ALA A 273 -0.53 37.83 -78.68
N ASP A 274 -1.01 37.62 -79.91
CA ASP A 274 -2.30 37.00 -80.17
C ASP A 274 -2.34 35.49 -79.77
N ILE A 275 -1.23 34.74 -79.88
CA ILE A 275 -1.14 33.32 -79.44
C ILE A 275 -1.10 33.19 -77.90
N ALA A 276 -0.44 34.11 -77.20
CA ALA A 276 -0.37 34.10 -75.73
C ALA A 276 -1.74 34.39 -75.09
N ASP A 277 -2.54 35.22 -75.75
CA ASP A 277 -3.95 35.43 -75.40
C ASP A 277 -4.74 34.11 -75.55
N ASP A 278 -4.53 33.33 -76.61
CA ASP A 278 -5.29 32.07 -76.82
C ASP A 278 -5.07 31.00 -75.73
N SER A 279 -3.93 30.98 -75.05
CA SER A 279 -3.57 29.93 -74.09
C SER A 279 -3.94 30.24 -72.63
N SER A 280 -3.89 31.52 -72.23
CA SER A 280 -4.17 31.99 -70.87
C SER A 280 -5.67 32.03 -70.53
N HIS A 281 -6.53 31.90 -71.55
CA HIS A 281 -7.99 32.00 -71.45
C HIS A 281 -8.71 30.64 -71.31
N SER A 282 -8.04 29.50 -71.14
CA SER A 282 -8.66 28.16 -71.36
C SER A 282 -9.82 27.72 -70.44
N ILE A 283 -10.10 28.42 -69.34
CA ILE A 283 -11.18 28.05 -68.40
C ILE A 283 -12.06 29.26 -68.11
N ARG A 284 -13.36 29.15 -68.40
CA ARG A 284 -14.36 30.18 -68.11
C ARG A 284 -15.29 29.76 -66.98
N TYR A 285 -15.50 30.66 -66.04
CA TYR A 285 -16.57 30.52 -65.05
C TYR A 285 -17.88 31.08 -65.61
N LEU A 286 -18.96 30.30 -65.49
CA LEU A 286 -20.32 30.70 -65.84
C LEU A 286 -20.82 31.71 -64.80
N LYS A 287 -21.18 32.92 -65.23
CA LYS A 287 -21.42 34.07 -64.33
C LYS A 287 -22.86 34.11 -63.84
N ASP A 288 -23.83 33.73 -64.67
CA ASP A 288 -25.25 34.01 -64.45
C ASP A 288 -26.04 32.87 -63.79
N ILE A 289 -25.38 31.73 -63.55
CA ILE A 289 -26.05 30.51 -63.05
C ILE A 289 -26.25 30.53 -61.54
N LYS A 290 -25.41 31.28 -60.82
CA LYS A 290 -25.47 31.43 -59.36
C LYS A 290 -26.78 32.02 -58.83
N ALA A 291 -27.62 32.60 -59.70
CA ALA A 291 -28.85 33.29 -59.32
C ALA A 291 -30.16 32.56 -59.65
N ARG A 292 -30.17 31.47 -60.46
CA ARG A 292 -31.44 30.96 -61.06
C ARG A 292 -31.82 29.51 -60.79
N THR A 293 -30.97 28.65 -60.24
CA THR A 293 -31.38 27.25 -59.95
C THR A 293 -32.42 27.11 -58.83
N TYR A 294 -32.83 28.22 -58.19
CA TYR A 294 -33.91 28.25 -57.20
C TYR A 294 -35.33 28.10 -57.80
N VAL A 295 -35.53 28.32 -59.11
CA VAL A 295 -36.88 28.51 -59.67
C VAL A 295 -37.64 27.20 -59.98
N ASP A 296 -36.94 26.07 -60.22
CA ASP A 296 -37.59 24.77 -60.50
C ASP A 296 -37.52 23.76 -59.35
N ALA A 297 -36.88 24.10 -58.23
CA ALA A 297 -37.04 23.37 -56.96
C ALA A 297 -38.34 23.76 -56.24
N LYS A 298 -39.43 23.98 -56.99
CA LYS A 298 -40.78 23.84 -56.46
C LYS A 298 -40.97 22.35 -56.18
N CYS A 299 -40.45 21.88 -55.05
CA CYS A 299 -41.08 20.78 -54.33
C CYS A 299 -42.51 21.23 -54.12
N HIS A 300 -43.37 20.77 -55.03
CA HIS A 300 -44.72 21.26 -55.17
C HIS A 300 -45.37 21.27 -53.79
N THR A 301 -46.13 22.34 -53.57
CA THR A 301 -47.17 22.55 -52.55
C THR A 301 -48.23 21.42 -52.47
N HIS A 302 -47.92 20.23 -52.98
CA HIS A 302 -48.73 19.03 -53.07
C HIS A 302 -48.20 17.83 -52.27
N CYS A 303 -47.22 17.99 -51.36
CA CYS A 303 -47.04 16.98 -50.30
C CYS A 303 -48.17 17.10 -49.26
N LYS A 304 -49.39 16.70 -49.66
CA LYS A 304 -50.59 16.60 -48.79
C LYS A 304 -50.62 15.31 -47.96
N PHE A 305 -49.58 14.48 -48.02
CA PHE A 305 -49.50 13.32 -47.16
C PHE A 305 -48.91 13.70 -45.81
N ILE A 306 -49.68 13.40 -44.76
CA ILE A 306 -49.41 13.58 -43.33
C ILE A 306 -48.33 12.58 -42.88
N ARG A 307 -47.19 12.58 -43.56
CA ARG A 307 -45.93 11.99 -43.10
C ARG A 307 -44.85 13.03 -43.38
N PRO A 308 -43.99 13.36 -42.39
CA PRO A 308 -42.95 14.35 -42.60
C PRO A 308 -42.05 13.90 -43.75
N CYS A 309 -42.12 14.58 -44.89
CA CYS A 309 -41.07 14.40 -45.90
C CYS A 309 -39.78 14.85 -45.25
N GLN A 310 -38.74 14.02 -45.30
CA GLN A 310 -37.38 14.36 -44.88
C GLN A 310 -36.72 15.33 -45.88
N CYS A 311 -37.50 16.28 -46.40
CA CYS A 311 -36.99 17.41 -47.14
C CYS A 311 -36.30 18.31 -46.10
N PRO A 312 -34.97 18.49 -46.14
CA PRO A 312 -34.26 19.27 -45.13
C PRO A 312 -34.79 20.71 -45.16
N LYS A 313 -35.53 21.08 -44.11
CA LYS A 313 -36.07 22.43 -43.93
C LYS A 313 -34.93 23.38 -43.54
N THR A 314 -34.36 24.00 -44.56
CA THR A 314 -33.88 25.38 -44.63
C THR A 314 -33.78 26.16 -43.31
N GLY A 315 -32.55 26.19 -42.80
CA GLY A 315 -31.92 27.37 -42.24
C GLY A 315 -30.42 27.14 -42.40
N GLU A 316 -29.74 27.90 -43.26
CA GLU A 316 -28.27 27.94 -43.34
C GLU A 316 -27.50 26.83 -44.07
N ASN A 317 -28.15 25.96 -44.85
CA ASN A 317 -27.45 25.16 -45.86
C ASN A 317 -27.82 25.66 -47.26
N GLN A 318 -27.15 26.73 -47.67
CA GLN A 318 -26.98 27.05 -49.08
C GLN A 318 -26.43 25.78 -49.73
N TRP A 319 -27.22 25.14 -50.59
CA TRP A 319 -26.73 24.04 -51.41
C TRP A 319 -25.70 24.67 -52.35
N VAL A 320 -24.45 24.70 -51.90
CA VAL A 320 -23.31 25.07 -52.74
C VAL A 320 -23.27 23.97 -53.78
N GLU A 321 -23.82 24.25 -54.96
CA GLU A 321 -23.59 23.42 -56.13
C GLU A 321 -22.08 23.27 -56.27
N ASP A 322 -21.62 22.03 -56.46
CA ASP A 322 -20.20 21.69 -56.54
C ASP A 322 -19.54 22.65 -57.53
N GLU A 323 -18.61 23.49 -57.06
CA GLU A 323 -17.98 24.58 -57.81
C GLU A 323 -17.42 24.10 -59.16
N LYS A 324 -17.10 22.81 -59.23
CA LYS A 324 -16.65 22.10 -60.42
C LYS A 324 -17.64 22.10 -61.58
N LEU A 325 -18.92 22.34 -61.32
CA LEU A 325 -19.96 22.44 -62.35
C LEU A 325 -20.04 23.84 -62.97
N LEU A 326 -19.46 24.85 -62.31
CA LEU A 326 -19.54 26.25 -62.72
C LEU A 326 -18.43 26.69 -63.66
N TRP A 327 -17.37 25.90 -63.82
CA TRP A 327 -16.35 26.17 -64.82
C TRP A 327 -16.54 25.27 -66.05
N VAL A 328 -16.32 25.84 -67.23
CA VAL A 328 -16.35 25.14 -68.51
C VAL A 328 -15.07 25.46 -69.29
N PRO A 329 -14.60 24.56 -70.16
CA PRO A 329 -13.53 24.88 -71.09
C PRO A 329 -13.93 26.10 -71.95
N GLU A 330 -13.02 27.05 -72.11
CA GLU A 330 -13.27 28.26 -72.90
C GLU A 330 -13.64 27.92 -74.35
N GLU A 331 -13.07 26.85 -74.91
CA GLU A 331 -13.43 26.36 -76.24
C GLU A 331 -14.91 26.01 -76.36
N ALA A 332 -15.49 25.38 -75.33
CA ALA A 332 -16.90 25.05 -75.30
C ALA A 332 -17.76 26.30 -75.15
N PHE A 333 -17.30 27.28 -74.35
CA PHE A 333 -17.98 28.56 -74.21
C PHE A 333 -17.97 29.36 -75.51
N ARG A 334 -16.79 29.51 -76.13
CA ARG A 334 -16.57 30.19 -77.41
C ARG A 334 -17.40 29.56 -78.52
N PHE A 335 -17.38 28.22 -78.64
CA PHE A 335 -18.20 27.51 -79.62
C PHE A 335 -19.70 27.80 -79.45
N ALA A 336 -20.20 27.80 -78.21
CA ALA A 336 -21.61 28.09 -77.96
C ALA A 336 -21.96 29.57 -78.25
N HIS A 337 -21.04 30.49 -77.99
CA HIS A 337 -21.21 31.90 -78.30
C HIS A 337 -21.11 32.19 -79.81
N GLU A 338 -20.27 31.49 -80.56
CA GLU A 338 -20.25 31.55 -82.03
C GLU A 338 -21.54 30.98 -82.63
N PHE A 339 -22.02 29.85 -82.07
CA PHE A 339 -23.29 29.26 -82.46
C PHE A 339 -24.43 30.27 -82.27
N ARG A 340 -24.47 30.98 -81.15
CA ARG A 340 -25.43 32.08 -80.90
C ARG A 340 -25.46 33.12 -82.00
N LEU A 341 -24.28 33.63 -82.37
CA LEU A 341 -24.14 34.69 -83.37
C LEU A 341 -24.63 34.22 -84.74
N LYS A 342 -24.42 32.93 -85.08
CA LYS A 342 -24.88 32.33 -86.33
C LYS A 342 -26.40 32.29 -86.49
N TYR A 343 -27.15 32.29 -85.39
CA TYR A 343 -28.62 32.31 -85.37
C TYR A 343 -29.15 33.70 -84.94
N ASN A 344 -28.48 34.77 -85.37
CA ASN A 344 -28.88 36.17 -85.14
C ASN A 344 -29.12 36.54 -83.66
N GLY A 345 -28.49 35.84 -82.72
CA GLY A 345 -28.62 36.14 -81.30
C GLY A 345 -29.99 35.80 -80.68
N GLU A 346 -30.80 34.96 -81.35
CA GLU A 346 -32.07 34.47 -80.78
C GLU A 346 -31.87 33.72 -79.44
N LEU A 347 -30.67 33.15 -79.23
CA LEU A 347 -30.26 32.55 -77.97
C LEU A 347 -29.66 33.62 -77.04
N THR A 348 -30.27 33.86 -75.88
CA THR A 348 -29.70 34.76 -74.88
C THR A 348 -28.45 34.15 -74.23
N ASP A 349 -27.51 34.99 -73.76
CA ASP A 349 -26.31 34.51 -73.04
C ASP A 349 -26.67 33.63 -71.84
N THR A 350 -27.75 33.99 -71.13
CA THR A 350 -28.29 33.21 -70.02
C THR A 350 -28.73 31.80 -70.43
N LEU A 351 -29.33 31.62 -71.60
CA LEU A 351 -29.73 30.31 -72.11
C LEU A 351 -28.52 29.46 -72.51
N ILE A 352 -27.47 30.09 -73.02
CA ILE A 352 -26.22 29.41 -73.39
C ILE A 352 -25.43 28.99 -72.17
N GLU A 353 -25.28 29.87 -71.18
CA GLU A 353 -24.66 29.49 -69.91
C GLU A 353 -25.45 28.35 -69.25
N GLN A 354 -26.79 28.43 -69.24
CA GLN A 354 -27.64 27.35 -68.73
C GLN A 354 -27.46 26.03 -69.50
N LEU A 355 -27.36 26.09 -70.82
CA LEU A 355 -27.09 24.91 -71.66
C LEU A 355 -25.72 24.31 -71.34
N LEU A 356 -24.67 25.13 -71.29
CA LEU A 356 -23.30 24.71 -71.00
C LEU A 356 -23.20 24.08 -69.61
N PHE A 357 -23.93 24.62 -68.63
CA PHE A 357 -24.02 24.04 -67.29
C PHE A 357 -24.72 22.69 -67.27
N GLU A 358 -25.88 22.56 -67.94
CA GLU A 358 -26.56 21.27 -68.02
C GLU A 358 -25.73 20.24 -68.80
N LEU A 359 -24.98 20.64 -69.83
CA LEU A 359 -24.01 19.79 -70.50
C LEU A 359 -22.86 19.38 -69.58
N ASN A 360 -22.27 20.32 -68.84
CA ASN A 360 -21.19 20.03 -67.88
C ASN A 360 -21.67 19.06 -66.78
N LYS A 361 -22.91 19.21 -66.33
CA LYS A 361 -23.57 18.28 -65.40
C LYS A 361 -23.73 16.88 -65.99
N ILE A 362 -24.06 16.76 -67.28
CA ILE A 362 -24.14 15.46 -67.97
C ILE A 362 -22.74 14.85 -68.10
N TRP A 363 -21.73 15.63 -68.50
CA TRP A 363 -20.34 15.17 -68.63
C TRP A 363 -19.77 14.74 -67.28
N SER A 364 -19.90 15.57 -66.25
CA SER A 364 -19.48 15.26 -64.89
C SER A 364 -20.16 13.99 -64.37
N LYS A 365 -21.48 13.81 -64.58
CA LYS A 365 -22.18 12.55 -64.23
C LYS A 365 -21.63 11.35 -65.00
N ARG A 366 -21.35 11.49 -66.29
CA ARG A 366 -20.80 10.41 -67.13
C ARG A 366 -19.40 10.02 -66.67
N GLU A 367 -18.56 11.01 -66.42
CA GLU A 367 -17.20 10.83 -65.93
C GLU A 367 -17.20 10.20 -64.53
N GLN A 368 -18.04 10.67 -63.60
CA GLN A 368 -18.22 10.06 -62.29
C GLN A 368 -18.66 8.59 -62.38
N ARG A 369 -19.56 8.25 -63.30
CA ARG A 369 -19.96 6.84 -63.54
C ARG A 369 -18.79 6.02 -64.07
N LEU A 370 -17.97 6.58 -64.96
CA LEU A 370 -16.77 5.92 -65.48
C LEU A 370 -15.76 5.70 -64.35
N LEU A 371 -15.45 6.73 -63.57
CA LEU A 371 -14.59 6.65 -62.38
C LEU A 371 -15.11 5.63 -61.39
N LYS A 372 -16.42 5.58 -61.12
CA LYS A 372 -17.02 4.58 -60.22
C LYS A 372 -16.85 3.16 -60.75
N ARG A 373 -17.01 2.93 -62.06
CA ARG A 373 -16.76 1.61 -62.68
C ARG A 373 -15.29 1.20 -62.55
N VAL A 374 -14.36 2.11 -62.85
CA VAL A 374 -12.91 1.85 -62.72
C VAL A 374 -12.54 1.55 -61.26
N LYS A 375 -13.00 2.38 -60.32
CA LYS A 375 -12.80 2.16 -58.87
C LYS A 375 -13.41 0.83 -58.41
N GLY A 376 -14.60 0.48 -58.89
CA GLY A 376 -15.25 -0.80 -58.60
C GLY A 376 -14.45 -1.99 -59.12
N SER A 377 -13.94 -1.91 -60.35
CA SER A 377 -13.06 -2.93 -60.94
C SER A 377 -11.81 -3.14 -60.10
N ALA A 378 -11.08 -2.06 -59.79
CA ALA A 378 -9.87 -2.12 -58.96
C ALA A 378 -10.15 -2.65 -57.53
N ALA A 379 -11.27 -2.27 -56.92
CA ALA A 379 -11.68 -2.78 -55.61
C ALA A 379 -12.00 -4.29 -55.66
N SER A 380 -12.66 -4.75 -56.72
CA SER A 380 -12.97 -6.17 -56.90
C SER A 380 -11.72 -7.02 -57.11
N GLU A 381 -10.74 -6.50 -57.86
CA GLU A 381 -9.43 -7.13 -58.06
C GLU A 381 -8.67 -7.21 -56.74
N THR A 382 -8.62 -6.11 -55.99
CA THR A 382 -7.99 -6.08 -54.65
C THR A 382 -8.64 -7.11 -53.71
N ALA A 383 -9.97 -7.23 -53.73
CA ALA A 383 -10.69 -8.22 -52.93
C ALA A 383 -10.46 -9.66 -53.41
N SER A 384 -10.27 -9.87 -54.71
CA SER A 384 -9.87 -11.17 -55.28
C SER A 384 -8.48 -11.58 -54.80
N LEU A 385 -7.50 -10.69 -54.93
CA LEU A 385 -6.12 -10.92 -54.48
C LEU A 385 -6.04 -11.18 -52.98
N ARG A 386 -6.80 -10.43 -52.15
CA ARG A 386 -6.91 -10.69 -50.71
C ARG A 386 -7.47 -12.08 -50.40
N ARG A 387 -8.48 -12.54 -51.15
CA ARG A 387 -9.00 -13.91 -51.01
C ARG A 387 -7.97 -14.94 -51.43
N GLN A 388 -7.26 -14.73 -52.53
CA GLN A 388 -6.19 -15.64 -52.98
C GLN A 388 -5.08 -15.78 -51.92
N LEU A 389 -4.64 -14.67 -51.32
CA LEU A 389 -3.69 -14.69 -50.21
C LEU A 389 -4.24 -15.41 -48.97
N ALA A 390 -5.53 -15.26 -48.66
CA ALA A 390 -6.14 -15.93 -47.52
C ALA A 390 -6.30 -17.45 -47.72
N PHE A 391 -6.58 -17.90 -48.95
CA PHE A 391 -6.77 -19.33 -49.28
C PHE A 391 -5.45 -20.07 -49.49
N ASN A 392 -4.38 -19.37 -49.88
CA ASN A 392 -3.04 -19.93 -50.06
C ASN A 392 -2.08 -19.34 -49.01
N PRO A 393 -2.26 -19.66 -47.70
CA PRO A 393 -1.29 -19.26 -46.70
C PRO A 393 0.07 -19.87 -47.07
N THR A 394 1.14 -19.10 -46.89
CA THR A 394 2.48 -19.59 -47.17
C THR A 394 2.81 -20.78 -46.27
N TYR A 395 3.78 -21.60 -46.67
CA TYR A 395 4.22 -22.74 -45.88
C TYR A 395 4.60 -22.34 -44.44
N ASP A 396 5.24 -21.18 -44.28
CA ASP A 396 5.64 -20.63 -42.98
C ASP A 396 4.42 -20.25 -42.12
N GLU A 397 3.39 -19.63 -42.72
CA GLU A 397 2.14 -19.32 -42.02
C GLU A 397 1.40 -20.58 -41.57
N HIS A 398 1.39 -21.62 -42.42
CA HIS A 398 0.82 -22.92 -42.05
C HIS A 398 1.60 -23.56 -40.89
N GLN A 399 2.93 -23.59 -40.95
CA GLN A 399 3.78 -24.09 -39.86
C GLN A 399 3.59 -23.31 -38.55
N ALA A 400 3.46 -21.99 -38.63
CA ALA A 400 3.15 -21.15 -37.49
C ALA A 400 1.78 -21.50 -36.88
N LYS A 401 0.73 -21.67 -37.70
CA LYS A 401 -0.61 -22.08 -37.23
C LYS A 401 -0.60 -23.44 -36.53
N VAL A 402 0.09 -24.42 -37.11
CA VAL A 402 0.25 -25.76 -36.50
C VAL A 402 0.97 -25.66 -35.15
N THR A 403 2.04 -24.86 -35.08
CA THR A 403 2.80 -24.64 -33.84
C THR A 403 1.95 -23.95 -32.77
N ILE A 404 1.20 -22.91 -33.14
CA ILE A 404 0.27 -22.21 -32.25
C ILE A 404 -0.79 -23.17 -31.71
N GLN A 405 -1.39 -23.99 -32.58
CA GLN A 405 -2.40 -24.96 -32.16
C GLN A 405 -1.82 -26.02 -31.21
N ARG A 406 -0.59 -26.49 -31.47
CA ARG A 406 0.14 -27.41 -30.58
C ARG A 406 0.37 -26.76 -29.21
N LEU A 407 0.85 -25.52 -29.16
CA LEU A 407 1.10 -24.79 -27.92
C LEU A 407 -0.20 -24.51 -27.14
N GLN A 408 -1.29 -24.15 -27.84
CA GLN A 408 -2.59 -23.97 -27.22
C GLN A 408 -3.12 -25.25 -26.58
N ASN A 409 -2.91 -26.40 -27.24
CA ASN A 409 -3.30 -27.70 -26.68
C ASN A 409 -2.44 -28.07 -25.48
N GLN A 410 -1.13 -27.84 -25.52
CA GLN A 410 -0.24 -28.05 -24.37
C GLN A 410 -0.63 -27.17 -23.18
N LEU A 411 -0.96 -25.91 -23.42
CA LEU A 411 -1.41 -24.97 -22.40
C LEU A 411 -2.74 -25.41 -21.78
N LYS A 412 -3.72 -25.83 -22.60
CA LYS A 412 -4.98 -26.41 -22.10
C LYS A 412 -4.75 -27.66 -21.24
N GLN A 413 -3.84 -28.54 -21.66
CA GLN A 413 -3.49 -29.75 -20.93
C GLN A 413 -2.84 -29.41 -19.58
N ALA A 414 -1.87 -28.49 -19.55
CA ALA A 414 -1.23 -28.03 -18.32
C ALA A 414 -2.23 -27.39 -17.34
N TYR A 415 -3.19 -26.59 -17.83
CA TYR A 415 -4.27 -26.05 -16.98
C TYR A 415 -5.15 -27.16 -16.39
N LYS A 416 -5.48 -28.18 -17.18
CA LYS A 416 -6.25 -29.33 -16.72
C LYS A 416 -5.50 -30.11 -15.64
N GLU A 417 -4.23 -30.42 -15.87
CA GLU A 417 -3.36 -31.12 -14.91
C GLU A 417 -3.19 -30.32 -13.61
N ASN A 418 -2.98 -29.00 -13.71
CA ASN A 418 -2.86 -28.14 -12.52
C ASN A 418 -4.18 -28.09 -11.73
N ARG A 419 -5.32 -28.06 -12.43
CA ARG A 419 -6.65 -28.13 -11.79
C ARG A 419 -6.89 -29.47 -11.10
N GLU A 420 -6.50 -30.58 -11.72
CA GLU A 420 -6.60 -31.92 -11.15
C GLU A 420 -5.67 -32.10 -9.94
N ALA A 421 -4.42 -31.62 -10.05
CA ALA A 421 -3.47 -31.62 -8.95
C ALA A 421 -3.97 -30.78 -7.76
N PHE A 422 -4.61 -29.63 -8.02
CA PHE A 422 -5.23 -28.80 -6.99
C PHE A 422 -6.38 -29.54 -6.29
N ALA A 423 -7.27 -30.16 -7.05
CA ALA A 423 -8.39 -30.95 -6.50
C ALA A 423 -7.89 -32.16 -5.68
N GLN A 424 -6.77 -32.79 -6.08
CA GLN A 424 -6.16 -33.88 -5.32
C GLN A 424 -5.49 -33.40 -4.02
N ARG A 425 -4.87 -32.21 -4.02
CA ARG A 425 -4.34 -31.60 -2.78
C ARG A 425 -5.44 -31.36 -1.76
N GLU A 426 -6.61 -30.90 -2.21
CA GLU A 426 -7.75 -30.66 -1.33
C GLU A 426 -8.23 -31.94 -0.60
N ARG A 427 -8.11 -33.11 -1.24
CA ARG A 427 -8.42 -34.42 -0.60
C ARG A 427 -7.35 -34.93 0.35
N ARG A 428 -6.09 -34.51 0.20
CA ARG A 428 -4.94 -34.96 1.01
C ARG A 428 -4.59 -34.01 2.14
N ASN A 429 -5.23 -32.85 2.19
CA ASN A 429 -4.94 -31.86 3.20
C ASN A 429 -5.54 -32.29 4.55
N PRO A 430 -4.76 -32.22 5.66
CA PRO A 430 -5.24 -32.58 6.98
C PRO A 430 -6.35 -31.62 7.45
N PRO A 431 -7.25 -32.03 8.37
CA PRO A 431 -8.42 -31.25 8.78
C PRO A 431 -8.13 -29.80 9.19
N GLY A 432 -6.92 -29.52 9.68
CA GLY A 432 -6.47 -28.18 10.07
C GLY A 432 -6.30 -27.17 8.93
N THR A 433 -6.18 -27.60 7.67
CA THR A 433 -6.01 -26.68 6.53
C THR A 433 -7.27 -25.90 6.19
N HIS A 434 -8.45 -26.38 6.61
CA HIS A 434 -9.70 -25.64 6.43
C HIS A 434 -9.63 -24.29 7.16
N TYR A 435 -9.11 -24.27 8.40
CA TYR A 435 -8.95 -23.04 9.17
C TYR A 435 -7.94 -22.08 8.55
N VAL A 436 -6.88 -22.59 7.93
CA VAL A 436 -5.91 -21.76 7.18
C VAL A 436 -6.58 -21.15 5.95
N ASN A 437 -7.36 -21.93 5.20
CA ASN A 437 -8.11 -21.43 4.04
C ASN A 437 -9.20 -20.43 4.43
N GLU A 438 -9.88 -20.65 5.54
CA GLU A 438 -10.87 -19.73 6.10
C GLU A 438 -10.22 -18.44 6.58
N THR A 439 -9.07 -18.52 7.25
CA THR A 439 -8.24 -17.37 7.62
C THR A 439 -7.76 -16.60 6.40
N LEU A 440 -7.32 -17.29 5.34
CA LEU A 440 -6.93 -16.67 4.07
C LEU A 440 -8.12 -16.01 3.35
N LYS A 441 -9.32 -16.59 3.45
CA LYS A 441 -10.55 -16.00 2.90
C LYS A 441 -10.92 -14.72 3.67
N ILE A 442 -10.89 -14.76 4.99
CA ILE A 442 -11.08 -13.59 5.87
C ILE A 442 -10.04 -12.52 5.53
N ASN A 443 -8.77 -12.90 5.35
CA ASN A 443 -7.71 -11.96 5.00
C ASN A 443 -7.89 -11.35 3.60
N LYS A 444 -8.36 -12.13 2.61
CA LYS A 444 -8.75 -11.60 1.29
C LYS A 444 -9.92 -10.62 1.37
N GLU A 445 -10.92 -10.90 2.20
CA GLU A 445 -12.05 -10.00 2.43
C GLU A 445 -11.61 -8.72 3.16
N LEU A 446 -10.70 -8.83 4.13
CA LEU A 446 -10.10 -7.71 4.84
C LEU A 446 -9.27 -6.84 3.87
N HIS A 447 -8.49 -7.44 2.98
CA HIS A 447 -7.78 -6.72 1.92
C HIS A 447 -8.72 -6.02 0.93
N LYS A 448 -9.83 -6.66 0.54
CA LYS A 448 -10.86 -6.01 -0.30
C LYS A 448 -11.51 -4.83 0.43
N SER A 449 -11.82 -4.99 1.72
CA SER A 449 -12.38 -3.92 2.56
C SER A 449 -11.40 -2.75 2.71
N LYS A 450 -10.12 -3.04 2.98
CA LYS A 450 -9.04 -2.05 3.03
C LYS A 450 -8.92 -1.28 1.72
N LYS A 451 -8.91 -1.98 0.57
CA LYS A 451 -8.85 -1.35 -0.75
C LYS A 451 -10.06 -0.45 -1.03
N ARG A 452 -11.27 -0.85 -0.61
CA ARG A 452 -12.47 0.00 -0.72
C ARG A 452 -12.34 1.26 0.14
N SER A 453 -11.83 1.13 1.37
CA SER A 453 -11.58 2.26 2.26
C SER A 453 -10.50 3.20 1.72
N GLU A 454 -9.43 2.67 1.12
CA GLU A 454 -8.41 3.46 0.42
C GLU A 454 -9.00 4.23 -0.77
N GLN A 455 -9.82 3.57 -1.60
CA GLN A 455 -10.52 4.23 -2.71
C GLN A 455 -11.47 5.34 -2.23
N GLN A 456 -12.19 5.12 -1.12
CA GLN A 456 -13.03 6.16 -0.51
C GLN A 456 -12.19 7.34 -0.01
N ASN A 457 -11.06 7.06 0.65
CA ASN A 457 -10.13 8.10 1.09
C ASN A 457 -9.56 8.90 -0.09
N ASP A 458 -9.23 8.26 -1.21
CA ASP A 458 -8.75 8.95 -2.40
C ASP A 458 -9.84 9.83 -3.02
N VAL A 459 -11.10 9.36 -3.06
CA VAL A 459 -12.24 10.18 -3.49
C VAL A 459 -12.44 11.38 -2.56
N LEU A 460 -12.35 11.19 -1.24
CA LEU A 460 -12.47 12.28 -0.28
C LEU A 460 -11.32 13.28 -0.40
N LYS A 461 -10.07 12.82 -0.57
CA LYS A 461 -8.91 13.69 -0.85
C LYS A 461 -9.11 14.50 -2.12
N LYS A 462 -9.60 13.88 -3.21
CA LYS A 462 -9.95 14.60 -4.44
C LYS A 462 -11.05 15.63 -4.23
N LYS A 463 -12.07 15.32 -3.41
CA LYS A 463 -13.12 16.29 -3.05
C LYS A 463 -12.56 17.47 -2.24
N VAL A 464 -11.68 17.21 -1.27
CA VAL A 464 -11.01 18.27 -0.49
C VAL A 464 -10.15 19.15 -1.39
N ALA A 465 -9.31 18.55 -2.25
CA ALA A 465 -8.50 19.28 -3.22
C ALA A 465 -9.37 20.12 -4.18
N ASN A 466 -10.52 19.58 -4.64
CA ASN A 466 -11.45 20.34 -5.46
C ASN A 466 -12.09 21.51 -4.70
N MET A 467 -12.45 21.34 -3.43
CA MET A 467 -12.97 22.44 -2.60
C MET A 467 -11.92 23.52 -2.35
N GLU A 468 -10.66 23.13 -2.13
CA GLU A 468 -9.54 24.06 -2.02
C GLU A 468 -9.34 24.83 -3.33
N LEU A 469 -9.36 24.15 -4.48
CA LEU A 469 -9.28 24.79 -5.78
C LEU A 469 -10.41 25.82 -6.01
N HIS A 470 -11.64 25.53 -5.54
CA HIS A 470 -12.75 26.48 -5.63
C HIS A 470 -12.55 27.69 -4.71
N LYS A 471 -12.03 27.50 -3.48
CA LYS A 471 -11.67 28.61 -2.60
C LYS A 471 -10.64 29.54 -3.25
N TYR A 472 -9.61 28.99 -3.88
CA TYR A 472 -8.62 29.80 -4.59
C TYR A 472 -9.16 30.42 -5.89
N GLY A 473 -10.10 29.76 -6.57
CA GLY A 473 -10.81 30.29 -7.74
C GLY A 473 -11.63 31.55 -7.43
N ASP A 474 -12.35 31.57 -6.31
CA ASP A 474 -13.11 32.73 -5.87
C ASP A 474 -12.18 33.91 -5.51
N HIS A 475 -11.02 33.62 -4.92
CA HIS A 475 -10.01 34.65 -4.66
C HIS A 475 -9.37 35.21 -5.94
N ALA A 476 -9.13 34.37 -6.94
CA ALA A 476 -8.59 34.81 -8.24
C ALA A 476 -9.60 35.69 -9.00
N GLN A 477 -10.89 35.32 -9.01
CA GLN A 477 -11.94 36.15 -9.61
C GLN A 477 -12.10 37.49 -8.88
N LYS A 478 -12.03 37.48 -7.55
CA LYS A 478 -12.04 38.71 -6.75
C LYS A 478 -10.82 39.59 -7.05
N ALA A 479 -9.64 39.01 -7.22
CA ALA A 479 -8.43 39.75 -7.59
C ALA A 479 -8.56 40.41 -8.97
N ILE A 480 -9.03 39.68 -9.98
CA ILE A 480 -9.27 40.21 -11.34
C ILE A 480 -10.30 41.33 -11.31
N PHE A 481 -11.38 41.18 -10.54
CA PHE A 481 -12.38 42.24 -10.37
C PHE A 481 -11.78 43.50 -9.72
N MET A 482 -10.97 43.33 -8.67
CA MET A 482 -10.30 44.44 -7.98
C MET A 482 -9.30 45.16 -8.90
N GLU A 483 -8.57 44.43 -9.74
CA GLU A 483 -7.64 44.98 -10.74
C GLU A 483 -8.39 45.80 -11.80
N GLY A 484 -9.53 45.31 -12.29
CA GLY A 484 -10.41 46.05 -13.21
C GLY A 484 -10.99 47.31 -12.59
N ALA A 485 -11.43 47.24 -11.32
CA ALA A 485 -11.93 48.40 -10.58
C ALA A 485 -10.82 49.46 -10.39
N GLN A 486 -9.61 49.04 -10.03
CA GLN A 486 -8.45 49.92 -9.89
C GLN A 486 -8.07 50.60 -11.21
N TRP A 487 -8.07 49.85 -12.31
CA TRP A 487 -7.82 50.41 -13.64
C TRP A 487 -8.84 51.49 -14.01
N MET A 488 -10.14 51.26 -13.74
CA MET A 488 -11.20 52.22 -14.01
C MET A 488 -11.05 53.50 -13.17
N THR A 489 -10.71 53.36 -11.88
CA THR A 489 -10.41 54.51 -11.00
C THR A 489 -9.25 55.33 -11.56
N ASN A 490 -8.15 54.69 -11.95
CA ASN A 490 -6.99 55.37 -12.52
C ASN A 490 -7.33 56.10 -13.83
N LYS A 491 -8.19 55.51 -14.67
CA LYS A 491 -8.63 56.14 -15.92
C LYS A 491 -9.49 57.37 -15.66
N ILE A 492 -10.41 57.31 -14.70
CA ILE A 492 -11.23 58.46 -14.29
C ILE A 492 -10.35 59.59 -13.74
N LEU A 493 -9.39 59.26 -12.86
CA LEU A 493 -8.45 60.24 -12.32
C LEU A 493 -7.63 60.93 -13.43
N SER A 494 -7.15 60.18 -14.41
CA SER A 494 -6.43 60.75 -15.56
C SER A 494 -7.28 61.71 -16.41
N GLU A 495 -8.58 61.45 -16.56
CA GLU A 495 -9.48 62.37 -17.28
C GLU A 495 -9.80 63.62 -16.44
N ILE A 496 -9.88 63.48 -15.11
CA ILE A 496 -10.02 64.62 -14.18
C ILE A 496 -8.77 65.52 -14.27
N ASP A 497 -7.58 64.95 -14.27
CA ASP A 497 -6.33 65.70 -14.42
C ASP A 497 -6.29 66.46 -15.77
N GLY A 498 -6.74 65.80 -16.85
CA GLY A 498 -6.86 66.43 -18.17
C GLY A 498 -7.84 67.60 -18.19
N LEU A 499 -9.00 67.47 -17.54
CA LEU A 499 -9.93 68.57 -17.35
C LEU A 499 -9.30 69.73 -16.58
N GLN A 500 -8.60 69.42 -15.49
CA GLN A 500 -7.96 70.45 -14.66
C GLN A 500 -6.91 71.22 -15.47
N GLN A 501 -6.15 70.53 -16.33
CA GLN A 501 -5.21 71.17 -17.26
C GLN A 501 -5.92 72.09 -18.27
N ASN A 502 -7.04 71.66 -18.84
CA ASN A 502 -7.83 72.47 -19.78
C ASN A 502 -8.40 73.73 -19.11
N ILE A 503 -9.00 73.59 -17.91
CA ILE A 503 -9.52 74.71 -17.13
C ILE A 503 -8.39 75.71 -16.83
N ASN A 504 -7.22 75.22 -16.41
CA ASN A 504 -6.06 76.07 -16.16
C ASN A 504 -5.57 76.78 -17.44
N SER A 505 -5.60 76.11 -18.59
CA SER A 505 -5.28 76.71 -19.89
C SER A 505 -6.27 77.82 -20.26
N HIS A 506 -7.58 77.56 -20.13
CA HIS A 506 -8.62 78.56 -20.37
C HIS A 506 -8.50 79.75 -19.41
N ALA A 507 -8.17 79.51 -18.14
CA ALA A 507 -7.95 80.57 -17.16
C ALA A 507 -6.74 81.45 -17.54
N LYS A 508 -5.64 80.84 -18.00
CA LYS A 508 -4.47 81.58 -18.52
C LYS A 508 -4.84 82.42 -19.75
N GLN A 509 -5.51 81.83 -20.74
CA GLN A 509 -5.94 82.56 -21.94
C GLN A 509 -6.89 83.72 -21.63
N PHE A 510 -7.79 83.53 -20.66
CA PHE A 510 -8.67 84.59 -20.18
C PHE A 510 -7.86 85.72 -19.55
N HIS A 511 -6.89 85.39 -18.70
CA HIS A 511 -6.01 86.37 -18.06
C HIS A 511 -5.16 87.15 -19.09
N GLU A 512 -4.53 86.45 -20.05
CA GLU A 512 -3.80 87.07 -21.15
C GLU A 512 -4.68 88.03 -21.98
N LYS A 513 -5.92 87.62 -22.29
CA LYS A 513 -6.90 88.48 -22.98
C LYS A 513 -7.39 89.66 -22.13
N GLN A 514 -7.30 89.57 -20.81
CA GLN A 514 -7.63 90.65 -19.88
C GLN A 514 -6.48 91.66 -19.82
N GLU A 515 -5.23 91.18 -19.72
CA GLU A 515 -4.02 92.01 -19.76
C GLU A 515 -3.89 92.76 -21.09
N GLN A 516 -4.13 92.09 -22.22
CA GLN A 516 -4.12 92.74 -23.54
C GLN A 516 -5.11 93.90 -23.66
N LEU A 517 -6.26 93.84 -22.98
CA LEU A 517 -7.22 94.94 -22.95
C LEU A 517 -6.73 96.11 -22.10
N LEU A 518 -6.13 95.83 -20.95
CA LEU A 518 -5.52 96.87 -20.12
C LEU A 518 -4.42 97.59 -20.91
N PHE A 519 -3.58 96.83 -21.64
CA PHE A 519 -2.50 97.37 -22.46
C PHE A 519 -2.99 98.16 -23.69
N ASN A 520 -4.07 97.72 -24.34
CA ASN A 520 -4.66 98.45 -25.48
C ASN A 520 -5.37 99.73 -25.04
N ASN A 521 -6.04 99.73 -23.88
CA ASN A 521 -6.65 100.94 -23.32
C ASN A 521 -5.60 101.99 -22.90
N GLU A 522 -4.40 101.58 -22.47
CA GLU A 522 -3.29 102.51 -22.21
C GLU A 522 -2.67 103.09 -23.51
N LYS A 523 -2.65 102.33 -24.61
CA LYS A 523 -2.20 102.81 -25.93
C LYS A 523 -3.16 103.80 -26.57
N ASP A 524 -4.47 103.60 -26.43
CA ASP A 524 -5.47 104.53 -26.98
C ASP A 524 -5.59 105.83 -26.15
N ALA A 525 -5.24 105.78 -24.85
CA ALA A 525 -5.17 106.96 -23.98
C ALA A 525 -3.96 107.87 -24.27
N SER A 526 -2.94 107.39 -24.99
CA SER A 526 -1.72 108.15 -25.27
C SER A 526 -1.70 108.84 -26.65
N SER A 527 -2.74 108.67 -27.49
CA SER A 527 -2.86 109.32 -28.81
C SER A 527 -3.90 110.45 -28.91
N SER A 528 -4.52 110.88 -27.80
CA SER A 528 -5.52 111.97 -27.79
C SER A 528 -5.24 112.98 -26.67
N PHE A 529 -4.48 114.03 -26.98
CA PHE A 529 -4.44 115.25 -26.15
C PHE A 529 -5.72 116.05 -26.41
N GLY A 530 -6.79 115.69 -25.69
CA GLY A 530 -8.02 116.46 -25.57
C GLY A 530 -8.55 116.33 -24.14
N PRO A 531 -8.79 117.42 -23.40
CA PRO A 531 -9.25 117.34 -22.02
C PRO A 531 -10.75 117.03 -22.02
N GLY A 532 -11.12 115.79 -21.74
CA GLY A 532 -12.53 115.41 -21.57
C GLY A 532 -12.77 113.92 -21.57
N GLN A 533 -13.12 113.40 -20.39
CA GLN A 533 -13.71 112.08 -20.13
C GLN A 533 -12.82 110.86 -20.35
N LEU A 534 -12.32 110.33 -19.22
CA LEU A 534 -11.92 108.93 -19.07
C LEU A 534 -13.09 108.05 -19.52
N SER A 535 -12.98 107.42 -20.70
CA SER A 535 -13.92 106.40 -21.12
C SER A 535 -13.75 105.19 -20.20
N VAL A 536 -14.66 105.03 -19.26
CA VAL A 536 -14.80 103.81 -18.47
C VAL A 536 -14.93 102.66 -19.48
N PRO A 537 -14.13 101.57 -19.36
CA PRO A 537 -14.27 100.43 -20.26
C PRO A 537 -15.72 99.94 -20.23
N ASP A 538 -16.32 99.77 -21.41
CA ASP A 538 -17.71 99.37 -21.56
C ASP A 538 -17.97 98.12 -20.69
N PRO A 539 -18.82 98.21 -19.65
CA PRO A 539 -19.11 97.09 -18.76
C PRO A 539 -19.59 95.86 -19.53
N ASN A 540 -20.24 96.06 -20.68
CA ASN A 540 -20.74 94.99 -21.54
C ASN A 540 -19.62 94.17 -22.18
N LEU A 541 -18.44 94.76 -22.41
CA LEU A 541 -17.29 94.03 -22.98
C LEU A 541 -16.67 93.07 -21.95
N ILE A 542 -16.59 93.49 -20.69
CA ILE A 542 -16.11 92.65 -19.58
C ILE A 542 -17.08 91.50 -19.35
N LEU A 543 -18.39 91.80 -19.30
CA LEU A 543 -19.45 90.79 -19.18
C LEU A 543 -19.36 89.75 -20.31
N ARG A 544 -19.27 90.17 -21.58
CA ARG A 544 -19.16 89.24 -22.71
C ARG A 544 -17.94 88.32 -22.66
N LYS A 545 -16.81 88.78 -22.09
CA LYS A 545 -15.62 87.94 -21.93
C LYS A 545 -15.75 86.96 -20.77
N CYS A 546 -16.38 87.37 -19.67
CA CYS A 546 -16.75 86.46 -18.58
C CYS A 546 -17.72 85.38 -19.09
N ASP A 547 -18.71 85.77 -19.89
CA ASP A 547 -19.66 84.85 -20.52
C ASP A 547 -18.93 83.86 -21.44
N TRP A 548 -17.99 84.34 -22.28
CA TRP A 548 -17.17 83.46 -23.12
C TRP A 548 -16.34 82.46 -22.29
N PHE A 549 -15.72 82.88 -21.19
CA PHE A 549 -14.96 81.97 -20.34
C PHE A 549 -15.86 80.91 -19.69
N LEU A 550 -17.01 81.33 -19.15
CA LEU A 550 -18.00 80.44 -18.55
C LEU A 550 -18.56 79.43 -19.57
N GLU A 551 -18.88 79.88 -20.79
CA GLU A 551 -19.35 78.98 -21.86
C GLU A 551 -18.31 77.92 -22.23
N ASN A 552 -17.02 78.28 -22.31
CA ASN A 552 -15.97 77.29 -22.61
C ASN A 552 -15.74 76.31 -21.47
N VAL A 553 -15.80 76.78 -20.22
CA VAL A 553 -15.72 75.89 -19.03
C VAL A 553 -16.92 74.95 -18.97
N ASP A 554 -18.12 75.44 -19.25
CA ASP A 554 -19.33 74.62 -19.28
C ASP A 554 -19.30 73.59 -20.42
N GLN A 555 -18.75 73.95 -21.58
CA GLN A 555 -18.57 73.04 -22.70
C GLN A 555 -17.57 71.90 -22.38
N ASP A 556 -16.49 72.21 -21.68
CA ASP A 556 -15.53 71.19 -21.21
C ASP A 556 -16.17 70.26 -20.16
N ILE A 557 -16.91 70.82 -19.21
CA ILE A 557 -17.66 70.05 -18.19
C ILE A 557 -18.69 69.14 -18.86
N TYR A 558 -19.41 69.63 -19.87
CA TYR A 558 -20.38 68.85 -20.63
C TYR A 558 -19.70 67.70 -21.39
N THR A 559 -18.57 67.98 -22.04
CA THR A 559 -17.78 66.98 -22.77
C THR A 559 -17.28 65.88 -21.83
N PHE A 560 -16.80 66.24 -20.64
CA PHE A 560 -16.40 65.27 -19.62
C PHE A 560 -17.57 64.44 -19.09
N LYS A 561 -18.70 65.06 -18.76
CA LYS A 561 -19.91 64.33 -18.34
C LYS A 561 -20.35 63.32 -19.40
N SER A 562 -20.30 63.70 -20.68
CA SER A 562 -20.60 62.81 -21.81
C SER A 562 -19.61 61.64 -21.90
N LYS A 563 -18.30 61.90 -21.77
CA LYS A 563 -17.26 60.84 -21.73
C LYS A 563 -17.42 59.90 -20.53
N VAL A 564 -17.70 60.42 -19.33
CA VAL A 564 -17.97 59.60 -18.14
C VAL A 564 -19.21 58.74 -18.34
N GLN A 565 -20.26 59.29 -18.97
CA GLN A 565 -21.46 58.53 -19.29
C GLN A 565 -21.21 57.45 -20.36
N GLN A 566 -20.36 57.72 -21.36
CA GLN A 566 -19.92 56.73 -22.34
C GLN A 566 -19.07 55.62 -21.69
N LEU A 567 -18.16 55.96 -20.78
CA LEU A 567 -17.36 55.00 -20.02
C LEU A 567 -18.24 54.12 -19.12
N ASN A 568 -19.27 54.69 -18.49
CA ASN A 568 -20.25 53.91 -17.73
C ASN A 568 -21.04 52.95 -18.63
N ARG A 569 -21.45 53.38 -19.82
CA ARG A 569 -22.14 52.49 -20.78
C ARG A 569 -21.23 51.38 -21.32
N HIS A 570 -19.96 51.67 -21.56
CA HIS A 570 -18.98 50.67 -21.99
C HIS A 570 -18.68 49.68 -20.86
N SER A 571 -18.47 50.17 -19.63
CA SER A 571 -18.32 49.34 -18.43
C SER A 571 -19.51 48.41 -18.22
N GLU A 572 -20.74 48.92 -18.37
CA GLU A 572 -21.95 48.12 -18.24
C GLU A 572 -22.05 47.06 -19.34
N LYS A 573 -21.71 47.40 -20.58
CA LYS A 573 -21.66 46.47 -21.71
C LYS A 573 -20.58 45.40 -21.53
N ASP A 574 -19.36 45.78 -21.16
CA ASP A 574 -18.23 44.87 -20.94
C ASP A 574 -18.51 43.94 -19.76
N MET A 575 -19.21 44.43 -18.72
CA MET A 575 -19.68 43.60 -17.60
C MET A 575 -20.79 42.63 -18.01
N ILE A 576 -21.70 43.03 -18.91
CA ILE A 576 -22.71 42.13 -19.50
C ILE A 576 -22.02 41.05 -20.34
N ASP A 577 -21.09 41.42 -21.20
CA ASP A 577 -20.35 40.50 -22.07
C ASP A 577 -19.48 39.52 -21.25
N ALA A 578 -18.82 40.00 -20.19
CA ALA A 578 -18.09 39.16 -19.24
C ALA A 578 -19.01 38.18 -18.50
N ASN A 579 -20.17 38.63 -18.02
CA ASN A 579 -21.16 37.76 -17.40
C ASN A 579 -21.72 36.71 -18.38
N GLN A 580 -21.87 37.07 -19.66
CA GLN A 580 -22.32 36.17 -20.71
C GLN A 580 -21.24 35.13 -21.07
N ALA A 581 -19.97 35.52 -21.08
CA ALA A 581 -18.83 34.61 -21.21
C ALA A 581 -18.75 33.63 -20.02
N VAL A 582 -18.90 34.10 -18.78
CA VAL A 582 -18.93 33.24 -17.57
C VAL A 582 -20.07 32.22 -17.63
N LYS A 583 -21.28 32.64 -18.02
CA LYS A 583 -22.42 31.72 -18.22
C LYS A 583 -22.14 30.68 -19.31
N THR A 584 -21.46 31.07 -20.38
CA THR A 584 -21.08 30.16 -21.48
C THR A 584 -20.06 29.12 -21.00
N ILE A 585 -19.06 29.54 -20.23
CA ILE A 585 -18.08 28.64 -19.61
C ILE A 585 -18.75 27.66 -18.62
N GLN A 586 -19.69 28.14 -17.79
CA GLN A 586 -20.45 27.27 -16.88
C GLN A 586 -21.32 26.24 -17.60
N LYS A 587 -21.96 26.62 -18.73
CA LYS A 587 -22.71 25.69 -19.59
C LYS A 587 -21.79 24.63 -20.22
N SER A 588 -20.62 25.03 -20.72
CA SER A 588 -19.63 24.07 -21.26
C SER A 588 -19.11 23.13 -20.19
N LYS A 589 -18.85 23.63 -18.97
CA LYS A 589 -18.41 22.80 -17.83
C LYS A 589 -19.47 21.77 -17.40
N THR A 590 -20.75 22.17 -17.35
CA THR A 590 -21.85 21.24 -17.03
C THR A 590 -22.09 20.21 -18.13
N ALA A 591 -21.96 20.60 -19.40
CA ALA A 591 -22.02 19.66 -20.52
C ALA A 591 -20.91 18.60 -20.44
N ILE A 592 -19.67 19.01 -20.14
CA ILE A 592 -18.52 18.08 -19.99
C ILE A 592 -18.76 17.12 -18.82
N ILE A 593 -19.20 17.61 -17.66
CA ILE A 593 -19.50 16.77 -16.49
C ILE A 593 -20.67 15.80 -16.76
N GLY A 594 -21.63 16.14 -17.63
CA GLY A 594 -22.73 15.24 -18.01
C GLY A 594 -22.34 14.14 -19.01
N THR A 595 -21.24 14.31 -19.74
CA THR A 595 -20.69 13.31 -20.68
C THR A 595 -19.73 12.29 -20.05
N PHE A 596 -19.22 12.56 -18.85
CA PHE A 596 -18.38 11.66 -18.06
C PHE A 596 -19.20 10.99 -16.95
#